data_AF-A0A4U3B4J6-F1
#
_entry.id   AF-A0A4U3B4J6-F1
#
_cell.length_a   1.000
_cell.length_b   1.000
_cell.length_c   1.000
_cell.angle_alpha   90.00
_cell.angle_beta   90.00
_cell.angle_gamma   90.00
#
_symmetry.space_group_name_H-M   'P 1'
#
loop_
_entity.id
_entity.type
_entity.pdbx_description
1 polymer ?
#
loop_
_entity_poly.entity_id
_entity_poly.type
_entity_poly.pdbx_seq_one_letter_code
_entity_poly.pdbx_strand_id
1 'polypeptide(L)'
;MLIYTVVMWDHADTDIMLATADREEALKEFESCVAFSLQVWEKGEVLIEMINSEGEYFADGGLERYPEKGQRLFKKIVEQLQ
;
A
#
# COMPACT_ATOMS: atom_id res chain seq x y z
N MET A 1 5.50 4.45 -14.42
CA MET A 1 4.13 4.72 -13.94
C MET A 1 3.92 3.86 -12.72
N LEU A 2 3.45 4.45 -11.63
CA LEU A 2 3.08 3.70 -10.43
C LEU A 2 1.61 3.32 -10.55
N ILE A 3 1.27 2.10 -10.19
CA ILE A 3 -0.11 1.65 -10.01
C ILE A 3 -0.28 1.36 -8.52
N TYR A 4 -1.35 1.87 -7.94
CA TYR A 4 -1.74 1.66 -6.57
C TYR A 4 -2.91 0.69 -6.57
N THR A 5 -2.77 -0.42 -5.87
CA THR A 5 -3.87 -1.36 -5.66
C THR A 5 -4.19 -1.45 -4.18
N VAL A 6 -5.46 -1.18 -3.84
CA VAL A 6 -5.98 -1.40 -2.50
C VAL A 6 -6.59 -2.80 -2.46
N VAL A 7 -6.09 -3.60 -1.54
CA VAL A 7 -6.35 -5.04 -1.47
C VAL A 7 -6.92 -5.38 -0.11
N MET A 8 -8.06 -6.06 -0.09
CA MET A 8 -8.63 -6.64 1.11
C MET A 8 -8.11 -8.06 1.29
N TRP A 9 -7.58 -8.33 2.49
CA TRP A 9 -7.24 -9.68 2.92
C TRP A 9 -8.37 -10.24 3.77
N ASP A 10 -9.10 -11.23 3.26
CA ASP A 10 -10.14 -11.93 4.01
C ASP A 10 -9.99 -13.44 3.87
N HIS A 11 -9.82 -14.16 4.98
CA HIS A 11 -9.79 -15.62 5.04
C HIS A 11 -8.96 -16.34 3.95
N ALA A 12 -7.78 -15.79 3.61
CA ALA A 12 -6.85 -16.25 2.56
C ALA A 12 -7.26 -15.95 1.11
N ASP A 13 -8.40 -15.31 0.91
CA ASP A 13 -8.79 -14.67 -0.35
C ASP A 13 -8.23 -13.25 -0.43
N THR A 14 -7.99 -12.80 -1.66
CA THR A 14 -7.41 -11.50 -1.98
C THR A 14 -8.31 -10.80 -2.98
N ASP A 15 -9.01 -9.77 -2.53
CA ASP A 15 -9.87 -8.96 -3.39
C ASP A 15 -9.24 -7.60 -3.67
N ILE A 16 -9.18 -7.24 -4.95
CA ILE A 16 -8.75 -5.90 -5.36
C ILE A 16 -9.96 -4.97 -5.27
N MET A 17 -9.93 -4.06 -4.30
CA MET A 17 -10.98 -3.06 -4.09
C MET A 17 -10.84 -1.90 -5.07
N LEU A 18 -9.59 -1.51 -5.35
CA LEU A 18 -9.26 -0.42 -6.26
C LEU A 18 -7.92 -0.69 -6.92
N ALA A 19 -7.81 -0.37 -8.21
CA ALA A 19 -6.55 -0.34 -8.95
C ALA A 19 -6.50 0.94 -9.80
N THR A 20 -5.63 1.87 -9.42
CA THR A 20 -5.61 3.21 -10.02
C THR A 20 -4.19 3.75 -10.14
N ALA A 21 -3.98 4.69 -11.07
CA ALA A 21 -2.77 5.49 -11.13
C ALA A 21 -2.89 6.77 -10.29
N ASP A 22 -4.10 7.09 -9.81
CA ASP A 22 -4.36 8.21 -8.93
C ASP A 22 -4.00 7.86 -7.49
N ARG A 23 -2.94 8.50 -6.98
CA ARG A 23 -2.47 8.27 -5.63
C ARG A 23 -3.48 8.74 -4.59
N GLU A 24 -4.13 9.88 -4.77
CA GLU A 24 -5.02 10.45 -3.75
C GLU A 24 -6.26 9.58 -3.58
N GLU A 25 -6.81 9.09 -4.69
CA GLU A 25 -7.90 8.12 -4.68
C GLU A 25 -7.51 6.84 -3.95
N ALA A 26 -6.32 6.29 -4.24
CA ALA A 26 -5.83 5.08 -3.59
C ALA A 26 -5.59 5.24 -2.09
N LEU A 27 -5.03 6.37 -1.65
CA LEU A 27 -4.79 6.62 -0.23
C LEU A 27 -6.10 6.78 0.53
N LYS A 28 -7.08 7.49 -0.05
CA LYS A 28 -8.41 7.63 0.55
C LYS A 28 -9.11 6.28 0.73
N GLU A 29 -9.02 5.40 -0.28
CA GLU A 29 -9.58 4.06 -0.18
C GLU A 29 -8.82 3.22 0.87
N PHE A 30 -7.48 3.26 0.87
CA PHE A 30 -6.64 2.56 1.84
C PHE A 30 -6.95 2.95 3.29
N GLU A 31 -7.16 4.23 3.59
CA GLU A 31 -7.51 4.69 4.95
C GLU A 31 -8.96 4.37 5.36
N SER A 32 -9.82 3.99 4.40
CA SER A 32 -11.23 3.74 4.68
C SER A 32 -11.49 2.46 5.48
N CYS A 33 -10.54 1.52 5.50
CA CYS A 33 -10.67 0.25 6.21
C CYS A 33 -9.32 -0.31 6.67
N VAL A 34 -9.23 -0.67 7.95
CA VAL A 34 -8.02 -1.31 8.53
C VAL A 34 -7.74 -2.71 8.00
N ALA A 35 -8.72 -3.35 7.34
CA ALA A 35 -8.53 -4.64 6.66
C ALA A 35 -7.85 -4.49 5.29
N PHE A 36 -7.62 -3.26 4.83
CA PHE A 36 -6.99 -3.01 3.54
C PHE A 36 -5.47 -2.90 3.66
N SER A 37 -4.83 -3.35 2.58
CA SER A 37 -3.42 -3.14 2.31
C SER A 37 -3.28 -2.34 1.01
N LEU A 38 -2.19 -1.58 0.91
CA LEU A 38 -1.85 -0.81 -0.28
C LEU A 38 -0.59 -1.41 -0.91
N GLN A 39 -0.74 -2.01 -2.09
CA GLN A 39 0.39 -2.43 -2.90
C GLN A 39 0.66 -1.37 -3.97
N VAL A 40 1.91 -0.91 -4.05
CA VAL A 40 2.35 -0.02 -5.13
C VAL A 40 3.22 -0.79 -6.08
N TRP A 41 2.86 -0.75 -7.36
CA TRP A 41 3.52 -1.49 -8.42
C TRP A 41 4.31 -0.57 -9.33
N GLU A 42 5.45 -1.06 -9.81
CA GLU A 42 6.16 -0.44 -10.91
C GLU A 42 6.66 -1.52 -11.87
N LYS A 43 6.33 -1.37 -13.16
CA LYS A 43 6.77 -2.31 -14.22
C LYS A 43 6.37 -3.78 -13.96
N GLY A 44 5.24 -4.01 -13.31
CA GLY A 44 4.72 -5.34 -13.02
C GLY A 44 5.28 -5.98 -11.74
N GLU A 45 6.14 -5.29 -11.00
CA GLU A 45 6.66 -5.74 -9.71
C GLU A 45 6.09 -4.90 -8.56
N VAL A 46 5.85 -5.53 -7.41
CA VAL A 46 5.48 -4.84 -6.18
C VAL A 46 6.70 -4.07 -5.67
N LEU A 47 6.59 -2.75 -5.67
CA LEU A 47 7.62 -1.85 -5.16
C LEU A 47 7.56 -1.74 -3.63
N ILE A 48 6.36 -1.75 -3.06
CA ILE A 48 6.08 -1.74 -1.62
C ILE A 48 4.66 -2.24 -1.38
N GLU A 49 4.45 -3.01 -0.32
CA GLU A 49 3.13 -3.31 0.22
C GLU A 49 3.03 -2.74 1.62
N MET A 50 1.97 -1.98 1.88
CA MET A 50 1.72 -1.28 3.13
C MET A 50 0.48 -1.85 3.79
N ILE A 51 0.54 -2.06 5.10
CA ILE A 51 -0.59 -2.46 5.94
C ILE A 51 -0.87 -1.38 6.97
N ASN A 52 -2.14 -1.22 7.33
CA ASN A 52 -2.58 -0.34 8.40
C ASN A 52 -3.02 -1.21 9.59
N SER A 53 -2.52 -0.89 10.78
CA SER A 53 -3.02 -1.44 12.04
C SER A 53 -3.37 -0.29 12.97
N GLU A 54 -4.65 0.04 13.06
CA GLU A 54 -5.19 1.04 14.00
C GLU A 54 -4.52 2.42 13.91
N GLY A 55 -4.14 2.85 12.69
CA GLY A 55 -3.49 4.15 12.43
C GLY A 55 -1.96 4.10 12.43
N GLU A 56 -1.37 2.92 12.66
CA GLU A 56 0.05 2.67 12.42
C GLU A 56 0.26 1.97 11.07
N TYR A 57 1.27 2.42 10.32
CA TYR A 57 1.57 1.93 8.98
C TYR A 57 2.84 1.08 8.98
N PHE A 58 2.79 -0.09 8.35
CA PHE A 58 3.91 -1.03 8.25
C PHE A 58 4.12 -1.49 6.81
N ALA A 59 5.33 -1.92 6.49
CA ALA A 59 5.61 -2.62 5.24
C ALA A 59 5.44 -4.13 5.44
N ASP A 60 4.75 -4.82 4.54
CA ASP A 60 4.55 -6.28 4.67
C ASP A 60 5.89 -7.03 4.67
N GLY A 61 6.14 -7.81 5.73
CA GLY A 61 7.38 -8.56 5.91
C GLY A 61 8.63 -7.72 6.21
N GLY A 62 8.48 -6.43 6.57
CA GLY A 62 9.58 -5.54 6.94
C GLY A 62 10.05 -4.60 5.82
N LEU A 63 10.40 -3.37 6.16
CA LEU A 63 10.71 -2.31 5.19
C LEU A 63 12.00 -2.61 4.39
N GLU A 64 12.97 -3.23 5.03
CA GLU A 64 14.27 -3.62 4.48
C GLU A 64 14.18 -4.68 3.37
N ARG A 65 13.07 -5.41 3.27
CA ARG A 65 12.81 -6.37 2.19
C ARG A 65 12.61 -5.69 0.84
N TYR A 66 12.14 -4.45 0.85
CA TYR A 66 11.82 -3.70 -0.36
C TYR A 66 13.02 -2.94 -0.90
N PRO A 67 13.10 -2.71 -2.22
CA PRO A 67 14.14 -1.88 -2.81
C PRO A 67 14.10 -0.46 -2.24
N GLU A 68 15.23 0.25 -2.22
CA GLU A 68 15.32 1.59 -1.63
C GLU A 68 14.25 2.57 -2.14
N LYS A 69 13.86 2.44 -3.40
CA LYS A 69 12.80 3.26 -3.99
C LYS A 69 11.45 3.03 -3.29
N GLY A 70 11.11 1.77 -2.97
CA GLY A 70 9.93 1.41 -2.19
C GLY A 70 10.01 1.93 -0.76
N GLN A 71 11.19 1.83 -0.13
CA GLN A 71 11.40 2.36 1.22
C GLN A 71 11.23 3.88 1.29
N ARG A 72 11.73 4.61 0.28
CA ARG A 72 11.51 6.06 0.17
C ARG A 72 10.04 6.41 -0.10
N LEU A 73 9.35 5.59 -0.88
CA LEU A 73 7.93 5.79 -1.15
C LEU A 73 7.09 5.56 0.11
N PHE A 74 7.36 4.50 0.85
CA PHE A 74 6.72 4.20 2.15
C PHE A 74 6.76 5.42 3.06
N LYS A 75 7.95 5.98 3.31
CA LYS A 75 8.13 7.17 4.18
C LYS A 75 7.30 8.35 3.72
N LYS A 76 7.28 8.61 2.41
CA LYS A 76 6.47 9.69 1.83
C LYS A 76 4.97 9.49 1.99
N ILE A 77 4.50 8.24 1.90
CA ILE A 77 3.07 7.93 2.10
C ILE A 77 2.73 8.08 3.58
N VAL A 78 3.54 7.53 4.49
CA VAL A 78 3.33 7.68 5.94
C VAL A 78 3.32 9.17 6.35
N GLU A 79 4.23 9.99 5.83
CA GLU A 79 4.24 11.44 6.06
C GLU A 79 2.98 12.16 5.54
N GLN A 80 2.27 11.59 4.55
CA GLN A 80 1.03 12.17 4.01
C GLN A 80 -0.21 11.78 4.79
N LEU A 81 -0.17 10.64 5.49
CA LEU A 81 -1.28 10.10 6.27
C LEU A 81 -1.21 10.49 7.76
N GLN A 82 -0.18 11.24 8.17
CA GLN A 82 -0.01 11.83 9.51
C GLN A 82 -0.36 13.32 9.51
#